data_AF-A0A525VQE6-F1
#
_entry.id   AF-A0A525VQE6-F1
#
_cell.length_a   1.000
_cell.length_b   1.000
_cell.length_c   1.000
_cell.angle_alpha   90.00
_cell.angle_beta   90.00
_cell.angle_gamma   90.00
#
_symmetry.space_group_name_H-M   'P 1'
#
loop_
_entity.id
_entity.type
_entity.pdbx_description
1 polymer ?
#
loop_
_entity_poly.entity_id
_entity_poly.type
_entity_poly.pdbx_seq_one_letter_code
_entity_poly.pdbx_strand_id
1 'polypeptide(L)'
;MVKAGQSAESLVHPPTGLALKIIKGCHCKTPANLFAEFARALQFPDYFGHNWDALEECLADLEWLPAKGYILLITEAAHLLPDDEEEYETFLEVLRDAGEAWGSGQAGMGARQATPFHVLFAVSEREKAKRAHWGMKEINVEPVRRANARQKPLKRKPSHS
;
A
#
# COMPACT_ATOMS: atom_id res chain seq x y z
N MET A 1 -5.28 3.35 -11.25
CA MET A 1 -4.85 2.62 -12.47
C MET A 1 -3.43 3.01 -12.86
N VAL A 2 -2.64 2.05 -13.38
CA VAL A 2 -1.27 2.30 -13.86
C VAL A 2 -1.23 2.26 -15.39
N LYS A 3 -0.74 3.32 -16.04
CA LYS A 3 -0.59 3.39 -17.51
C LYS A 3 0.71 2.70 -17.95
N ALA A 4 0.79 2.34 -19.23
CA ALA A 4 1.98 1.73 -19.81
C ALA A 4 3.23 2.62 -19.63
N GLY A 5 4.32 2.04 -19.13
CA GLY A 5 5.59 2.75 -18.85
C GLY A 5 5.63 3.51 -17.53
N GLN A 6 4.56 3.48 -16.72
CA GLN A 6 4.57 3.99 -15.35
C GLN A 6 4.85 2.86 -14.36
N SER A 7 5.51 3.20 -13.25
CA SER A 7 5.61 2.32 -12.09
C SER A 7 4.57 2.75 -11.04
N ALA A 8 3.92 1.79 -10.40
CA ALA A 8 2.89 2.05 -9.39
C ALA A 8 3.45 2.86 -8.21
N GLU A 9 4.69 2.57 -7.82
CA GLU A 9 5.41 3.24 -6.75
C GLU A 9 5.54 4.75 -7.02
N SER A 10 5.79 5.14 -8.27
CA SER A 10 5.92 6.55 -8.65
C SER A 10 4.61 7.35 -8.57
N LEU A 11 3.47 6.67 -8.45
CA LEU A 11 2.15 7.29 -8.33
C LEU A 11 1.79 7.57 -6.86
N VAL A 12 2.35 6.80 -5.92
CA VAL A 12 2.01 6.91 -4.49
C VAL A 12 3.03 7.76 -3.76
N HIS A 13 2.58 8.91 -3.26
CA HIS A 13 3.40 9.81 -2.45
C HIS A 13 2.84 9.85 -1.03
N PRO A 14 3.37 9.03 -0.10
CA PRO A 14 2.88 9.00 1.27
C PRO A 14 3.12 10.37 1.95
N PRO A 15 2.13 10.91 2.69
CA PRO A 15 2.35 12.04 3.58
C PRO A 15 3.48 11.75 4.58
N THR A 16 4.14 12.80 5.06
CA THR A 16 5.24 12.66 6.02
C THR A 16 4.79 11.88 7.26
N GLY A 17 5.53 10.81 7.59
CA GLY A 17 5.29 9.97 8.76
C GLY A 17 4.45 8.72 8.50
N LEU A 18 3.85 8.56 7.31
CA LEU A 18 3.25 7.29 6.90
C LEU A 18 4.31 6.37 6.30
N ALA A 19 4.30 5.10 6.72
CA ALA A 19 5.14 4.07 6.12
C ALA A 19 4.48 3.53 4.85
N LEU A 20 5.18 3.61 3.72
CA LEU A 20 4.79 2.95 2.48
C LEU A 20 5.48 1.59 2.39
N LYS A 21 4.70 0.52 2.25
CA LYS A 21 5.18 -0.86 2.05
C LYS A 21 4.68 -1.38 0.71
N ILE A 22 5.59 -1.98 -0.05
CA ILE A 22 5.32 -2.48 -1.40
C ILE A 22 5.27 -3.99 -1.35
N ILE A 23 4.15 -4.54 -1.82
CA ILE A 23 3.86 -5.97 -1.91
C ILE A 23 3.69 -6.31 -3.39
N LYS A 24 4.42 -7.31 -3.88
CA LYS A 24 4.34 -7.71 -5.28
C LYS A 24 3.25 -8.76 -5.47
N GLY A 25 2.10 -8.35 -6.01
CA GLY A 25 0.97 -9.24 -6.29
C GLY A 25 1.33 -10.40 -7.22
N CYS A 26 2.31 -10.23 -8.11
CA CYS A 26 2.82 -11.31 -8.97
C CYS A 26 3.51 -12.45 -8.19
N HIS A 27 3.96 -12.19 -6.96
CA HIS A 27 4.47 -13.22 -6.04
C HIS A 27 3.35 -13.88 -5.24
N CYS A 28 2.21 -13.23 -5.05
CA CYS A 28 1.11 -13.66 -4.19
C CYS A 28 0.07 -14.54 -4.93
N LYS A 29 0.52 -15.55 -5.68
CA LYS A 29 -0.39 -16.41 -6.49
C LYS A 29 -1.08 -17.50 -5.69
N THR A 30 -0.57 -17.82 -4.50
CA THR A 30 -1.13 -18.79 -3.56
C THR A 30 -1.09 -18.19 -2.15
N PRO A 31 -1.92 -18.67 -1.20
CA PRO A 31 -1.90 -18.18 0.18
C PRO A 31 -0.50 -18.24 0.80
N ALA A 32 0.19 -19.38 0.65
CA ALA A 32 1.56 -19.56 1.14
C ALA A 32 2.54 -18.49 0.61
N ASN A 33 2.50 -18.18 -0.68
CA ASN A 33 3.37 -17.15 -1.25
C ASN A 33 2.93 -15.73 -0.86
N LEU A 34 1.63 -15.51 -0.69
CA LEU A 34 1.09 -14.26 -0.19
C LEU A 34 1.60 -13.98 1.23
N PHE A 35 1.50 -14.95 2.14
CA PHE A 35 2.02 -14.85 3.50
C PHE A 35 3.51 -14.52 3.52
N ALA A 36 4.30 -15.21 2.69
CA ALA A 36 5.73 -14.95 2.58
C ALA A 36 6.05 -13.53 2.08
N GLU A 37 5.33 -13.04 1.06
CA GLU A 37 5.56 -11.70 0.52
C GLU A 37 5.13 -10.61 1.51
N PHE A 38 4.03 -10.80 2.24
CA PHE A 38 3.60 -9.90 3.31
C PHE A 38 4.62 -9.86 4.45
N ALA A 39 5.04 -11.02 4.95
CA ALA A 39 6.07 -11.11 5.99
C ALA A 39 7.35 -10.40 5.59
N ARG A 40 7.80 -10.59 4.34
CA ARG A 40 8.98 -9.92 3.79
C ARG A 40 8.79 -8.39 3.69
N ALA A 41 7.65 -7.94 3.19
CA ALA A 41 7.40 -6.52 2.94
C ALA A 41 7.21 -5.72 4.24
N LEU A 42 6.49 -6.30 5.21
CA LEU A 42 6.17 -5.70 6.50
C LEU A 42 7.18 -6.04 7.60
N GLN A 43 8.19 -6.88 7.29
CA GLN A 43 9.22 -7.31 8.22
C GLN A 43 8.60 -8.00 9.43
N PHE A 44 7.66 -8.92 9.18
CA PHE A 44 7.01 -9.68 10.25
C PHE A 44 8.05 -10.46 11.07
N PRO A 45 7.78 -10.70 12.36
CA PRO A 45 8.65 -11.47 13.23
C PRO A 45 8.86 -12.92 12.76
N ASP A 46 9.98 -13.51 13.17
CA ASP A 46 10.36 -14.88 12.80
C ASP A 46 9.37 -15.96 13.29
N TYR A 47 8.51 -15.63 14.26
CA TYR A 47 7.46 -16.53 14.77
C TYR A 47 6.17 -16.50 13.95
N PHE A 48 6.12 -15.74 12.85
CA PHE A 48 4.94 -15.63 12.00
C PHE A 48 4.42 -17.01 11.53
N GLY A 49 3.15 -17.29 11.77
CA GLY A 49 2.54 -18.62 11.60
C GLY A 49 2.24 -19.04 10.16
N HIS A 50 2.43 -18.18 9.16
CA HIS A 50 2.18 -18.45 7.74
C HIS A 50 0.77 -19.02 7.43
N ASN A 51 -0.26 -18.43 8.04
CA ASN A 51 -1.66 -18.71 7.81
C ASN A 51 -2.49 -17.41 7.91
N TRP A 52 -3.81 -17.49 7.65
CA TRP A 52 -4.70 -16.32 7.67
C TRP A 52 -4.80 -15.65 9.04
N ASP A 53 -5.02 -16.43 10.09
CA ASP A 53 -5.12 -15.91 11.46
C ASP A 53 -3.83 -15.17 11.85
N ALA A 54 -2.67 -15.75 11.56
CA ALA A 54 -1.38 -15.12 11.83
C ALA A 54 -1.17 -13.84 11.00
N LEU A 55 -1.68 -13.79 9.76
CA LEU A 55 -1.62 -12.59 8.92
C LEU A 55 -2.49 -11.49 9.52
N GLU A 56 -3.70 -11.81 9.93
CA GLU A 56 -4.63 -10.90 10.59
C GLU A 56 -4.00 -10.34 11.89
N GLU A 57 -3.49 -11.21 12.75
CA GLU A 57 -2.80 -10.82 13.99
C GLU A 57 -1.63 -9.87 13.73
N CYS A 58 -0.76 -10.19 12.76
CA CYS A 58 0.39 -9.34 12.44
C CYS A 58 -0.01 -8.03 11.75
N LEU A 59 -1.15 -7.96 11.06
CA LEU A 59 -1.65 -6.72 10.49
C LEU A 59 -2.35 -5.86 11.54
N ALA A 60 -2.94 -6.47 12.57
CA ALA A 60 -3.54 -5.78 13.70
C ALA A 60 -2.51 -5.25 14.71
N ASP A 61 -1.29 -5.81 14.72
CA ASP A 61 -0.19 -5.32 15.55
C ASP A 61 1.12 -5.20 14.75
N LEU A 62 1.52 -3.95 14.50
CA LEU A 62 2.75 -3.61 13.77
C LEU A 62 3.77 -2.92 14.70
N GLU A 63 3.83 -3.29 15.98
CA GLU A 63 4.70 -2.65 16.96
C GLU A 63 6.20 -2.61 16.57
N TRP A 64 6.68 -3.61 15.83
CA TRP A 64 8.06 -3.66 15.34
C TRP A 64 8.34 -2.69 14.18
N LEU A 65 7.28 -2.13 13.58
CA LEU A 65 7.34 -1.22 12.44
C LEU A 65 6.65 0.11 12.77
N PRO A 66 7.12 0.89 13.76
CA PRO A 66 6.41 2.07 14.22
C PRO A 66 6.30 3.16 13.14
N ALA A 67 5.07 3.62 12.87
CA ALA A 67 4.78 4.73 11.97
C ALA A 67 3.56 5.54 12.44
N LYS A 68 3.33 6.72 11.85
CA LYS A 68 2.10 7.51 12.10
C LYS A 68 0.89 7.00 11.32
N GLY A 69 1.07 5.92 10.56
CA GLY A 69 0.08 5.30 9.67
C GLY A 69 0.78 4.51 8.57
N TYR A 70 0.01 3.71 7.85
CA TYR A 70 0.53 2.73 6.91
C TYR A 70 -0.18 2.82 5.56
N ILE A 71 0.59 2.66 4.48
CA ILE A 71 0.08 2.48 3.14
C ILE A 71 0.69 1.19 2.59
N LEU A 72 -0.15 0.20 2.34
CA LEU A 72 0.22 -1.02 1.63
C LEU A 72 -0.10 -0.84 0.15
N LEU A 73 0.93 -0.75 -0.68
CA LEU A 73 0.80 -0.71 -2.13
C LEU A 73 1.03 -2.11 -2.69
N ILE A 74 -0.04 -2.74 -3.19
CA ILE A 74 0.05 -4.03 -3.87
C ILE A 74 0.20 -3.78 -5.36
N THR A 75 1.42 -3.96 -5.88
CA THR A 75 1.73 -3.84 -7.31
C THR A 75 1.30 -5.09 -8.05
N GLU A 76 1.02 -4.97 -9.35
CA GLU A 76 0.64 -6.14 -10.18
C GLU A 76 -0.54 -6.91 -9.57
N ALA A 77 -1.47 -6.17 -8.92
CA ALA A 77 -2.56 -6.74 -8.12
C ALA A 77 -3.50 -7.63 -8.93
N ALA A 78 -3.52 -7.51 -10.25
CA ALA A 78 -4.26 -8.41 -11.13
C ALA A 78 -3.85 -9.89 -10.95
N HIS A 79 -2.65 -10.17 -10.44
CA HIS A 79 -2.11 -11.52 -10.26
C HIS A 79 -2.29 -12.11 -8.85
N LEU A 80 -2.94 -11.40 -7.92
CA LEU A 80 -3.21 -11.91 -6.58
C LEU A 80 -4.18 -13.09 -6.63
N LEU A 81 -3.79 -14.26 -6.14
CA LEU A 81 -4.68 -15.43 -5.99
C LEU A 81 -5.59 -15.62 -7.23
N PRO A 82 -5.02 -15.80 -8.43
CA PRO A 82 -5.78 -15.70 -9.67
C PRO A 82 -6.73 -16.89 -9.89
N ASP A 83 -6.50 -17.99 -9.19
CA ASP A 83 -7.17 -19.27 -9.40
C ASP A 83 -8.08 -19.66 -8.21
N ASP A 84 -8.19 -18.80 -7.19
CA ASP A 84 -8.92 -19.09 -5.95
C ASP A 84 -9.68 -17.86 -5.44
N GLU A 85 -11.00 -17.87 -5.63
CA GLU A 85 -11.87 -16.74 -5.26
C GLU A 85 -12.16 -16.70 -3.75
N GLU A 86 -12.30 -17.86 -3.09
CA GLU A 86 -12.54 -17.92 -1.63
C GLU A 86 -11.32 -17.41 -0.84
N GLU A 87 -10.11 -17.84 -1.23
CA GLU A 87 -8.87 -17.34 -0.62
C GLU A 87 -8.68 -15.84 -0.88
N TYR A 88 -9.12 -15.36 -2.05
CA TYR A 88 -9.07 -13.94 -2.38
C TYR A 88 -10.08 -13.12 -1.56
N GLU A 89 -11.30 -13.61 -1.39
CA GLU A 89 -12.30 -12.99 -0.51
C GLU A 89 -11.78 -12.91 0.92
N THR A 90 -11.27 -14.03 1.45
CA THR A 90 -10.63 -14.10 2.78
C THR A 90 -9.53 -13.05 2.93
N PHE A 91 -8.66 -12.91 1.92
CA PHE A 91 -7.62 -11.89 1.93
C PHE A 91 -8.19 -10.46 2.02
N LEU A 92 -9.25 -10.16 1.28
CA LEU A 92 -9.90 -8.85 1.34
C LEU A 92 -10.55 -8.60 2.70
N GLU A 93 -11.10 -9.62 3.34
CA GLU A 93 -11.66 -9.54 4.68
C GLU A 93 -10.57 -9.16 5.68
N VAL A 94 -9.45 -9.89 5.69
CA VAL A 94 -8.30 -9.61 6.56
C VAL A 94 -7.80 -8.17 6.40
N LEU A 95 -7.70 -7.67 5.15
CA LEU A 95 -7.27 -6.28 4.91
C LEU A 95 -8.29 -5.24 5.39
N ARG A 96 -9.58 -5.53 5.23
CA ARG A 96 -10.67 -4.66 5.69
C ARG A 96 -10.67 -4.58 7.22
N ASP A 97 -10.55 -5.72 7.88
CA ASP A 97 -10.64 -5.82 9.33
C ASP A 97 -9.41 -5.15 9.98
N ALA A 98 -8.21 -5.30 9.38
CA ALA A 98 -7.05 -4.51 9.75
C ALA A 98 -7.30 -3.00 9.59
N GLY A 99 -7.85 -2.58 8.45
CA GLY A 99 -8.19 -1.18 8.20
C GLY A 99 -9.17 -0.60 9.22
N GLU A 100 -10.20 -1.37 9.59
CA GLU A 100 -11.17 -1.00 10.63
C GLU A 100 -10.50 -0.90 12.00
N ALA A 101 -9.72 -1.90 12.40
CA ALA A 101 -9.05 -1.92 13.70
C ALA A 101 -8.08 -0.73 13.88
N TRP A 102 -7.30 -0.38 12.86
CA TRP A 102 -6.46 0.83 12.92
C TRP A 102 -7.29 2.10 12.88
N GLY A 103 -8.33 2.17 12.05
CA GLY A 103 -9.21 3.32 11.90
C GLY A 103 -10.09 3.62 13.12
N SER A 104 -10.39 2.62 13.93
CA SER A 104 -11.14 2.74 15.19
C SER A 104 -10.23 2.91 16.42
N GLY A 105 -8.91 2.74 16.25
CA GLY A 105 -7.94 2.78 17.34
C GLY A 105 -8.02 1.55 18.25
N GLN A 106 -8.34 0.38 17.68
CA GLN A 106 -8.30 -0.94 18.32
C GLN A 106 -7.01 -1.72 18.01
N ALA A 107 -6.26 -1.34 16.98
CA ALA A 107 -5.02 -1.99 16.56
C ALA A 107 -3.76 -1.42 17.25
N GLY A 108 -2.78 -2.29 17.49
CA GLY A 108 -1.51 -1.99 18.15
C GLY A 108 -1.56 -1.98 19.68
N MET A 109 -0.43 -2.28 20.31
CA MET A 109 -0.28 -2.29 21.78
C MET A 109 -0.60 -0.92 22.40
N GLY A 110 -1.72 -0.83 23.14
CA GLY A 110 -2.12 0.37 23.89
C GLY A 110 -2.92 1.41 23.08
N ALA A 111 -3.56 0.99 22.00
CA ALA A 111 -4.34 1.82 21.09
C ALA A 111 -5.38 2.72 21.80
N ARG A 112 -5.32 4.03 21.53
CA ARG A 112 -6.23 5.07 22.07
C ARG A 112 -6.67 6.10 21.02
N GLN A 113 -6.18 5.98 19.79
CA GLN A 113 -6.45 6.91 18.69
C GLN A 113 -6.46 6.19 17.35
N ALA A 114 -7.36 6.62 16.47
CA ALA A 114 -7.43 6.19 15.08
C ALA A 114 -6.11 6.49 14.35
N THR A 115 -5.57 5.47 13.66
CA THR A 115 -4.35 5.57 12.87
C THR A 115 -4.68 5.25 11.40
N PRO A 116 -4.22 6.07 10.44
CA PRO A 116 -4.45 5.78 9.03
C PRO A 116 -3.83 4.44 8.61
N PHE A 117 -4.65 3.56 8.06
CA PHE A 117 -4.22 2.31 7.41
C PHE A 117 -4.90 2.22 6.05
N HIS A 118 -4.12 2.24 4.98
CA HIS A 118 -4.63 2.26 3.61
C HIS A 118 -4.02 1.12 2.80
N VAL A 119 -4.86 0.43 2.02
CA VAL A 119 -4.41 -0.57 1.06
C VAL A 119 -4.78 -0.12 -0.34
N LEU A 120 -3.80 -0.10 -1.24
CA LEU A 120 -3.93 0.35 -2.61
C LEU A 120 -3.60 -0.80 -3.55
N PHE A 121 -4.54 -1.15 -4.42
CA PHE A 121 -4.36 -2.16 -5.46
C PHE A 121 -3.97 -1.48 -6.78
N ALA A 122 -2.74 -1.69 -7.22
CA ALA A 122 -2.27 -1.16 -8.49
C ALA A 122 -2.47 -2.17 -9.61
N VAL A 123 -3.49 -1.91 -10.43
CA VAL A 123 -3.82 -2.68 -11.63
C VAL A 123 -3.45 -1.87 -12.87
N SER A 124 -2.87 -2.55 -13.86
CA SER A 124 -2.54 -1.94 -15.15
C SER A 124 -3.80 -1.78 -16.01
N GLU A 125 -3.86 -0.75 -16.87
CA GLU A 125 -4.99 -0.56 -17.80
C GLU A 125 -5.28 -1.79 -18.66
N ARG A 126 -4.23 -2.53 -19.04
CA ARG A 126 -4.35 -3.74 -19.84
C ARG A 126 -5.04 -4.89 -19.09
N GLU A 127 -5.00 -4.87 -17.77
CA GLU A 127 -5.48 -5.95 -16.91
C GLU A 127 -6.72 -5.57 -16.11
N LYS A 128 -7.22 -4.36 -16.29
CA LYS A 128 -8.44 -3.84 -15.65
C LYS A 128 -9.60 -4.83 -15.72
N ALA A 129 -9.81 -5.44 -16.89
CA ALA A 129 -10.91 -6.37 -17.13
C ALA A 129 -10.85 -7.60 -16.21
N LYS A 130 -9.65 -8.07 -15.83
CA LYS A 130 -9.50 -9.25 -14.96
C LYS A 130 -10.16 -9.01 -13.59
N ARG A 131 -10.14 -7.76 -13.12
CA ARG A 131 -10.55 -7.38 -11.76
C ARG A 131 -11.73 -6.41 -11.72
N ALA A 132 -12.50 -6.33 -12.81
CA ALA A 132 -13.67 -5.46 -12.90
C ALA A 132 -14.77 -5.82 -11.89
N HIS A 133 -14.83 -7.09 -11.47
CA HIS A 133 -15.80 -7.59 -10.49
C HIS A 133 -15.50 -7.20 -9.04
N TRP A 134 -14.32 -6.65 -8.74
CA TRP A 134 -13.90 -6.34 -7.37
C TRP A 134 -14.67 -5.20 -6.69
N GLY A 135 -15.49 -4.44 -7.43
CA GLY A 135 -16.27 -3.32 -6.86
C GLY A 135 -15.42 -2.21 -6.20
N MET A 136 -14.10 -2.22 -6.40
CA MET A 136 -13.19 -1.28 -5.78
C MET A 136 -13.35 0.12 -6.38
N LYS A 137 -13.35 1.13 -5.52
CA LYS A 137 -13.37 2.54 -5.95
C LYS A 137 -12.10 2.85 -6.73
N GLU A 138 -12.24 3.14 -8.02
CA GLU A 138 -11.11 3.56 -8.85
C GLU A 138 -10.53 4.91 -8.39
N ILE A 139 -9.23 4.92 -8.11
CA ILE A 139 -8.47 6.14 -7.87
C ILE A 139 -7.65 6.44 -9.12
N ASN A 140 -8.03 7.51 -9.83
CA ASN A 140 -7.27 8.05 -10.94
C ASN A 140 -6.16 8.94 -10.38
N VAL A 141 -4.95 8.39 -10.27
CA VAL A 141 -3.77 9.13 -9.84
C VAL A 141 -3.15 9.78 -11.09
N GLU A 142 -3.47 11.05 -11.32
CA GLU A 142 -2.74 11.86 -12.31
C GLU A 142 -1.30 12.04 -11.82
N PRO A 143 -0.26 11.84 -12.67
CA PRO A 143 1.09 12.17 -12.29
C PRO A 143 1.15 13.67 -12.03
N VAL A 144 1.33 14.05 -10.76
CA VAL A 144 1.55 15.45 -10.40
C VAL A 144 2.82 15.89 -11.14
N ARG A 145 2.65 16.77 -12.12
CA ARG A 145 3.78 17.37 -12.84
C ARG A 145 4.70 17.97 -11.78
N ARG A 146 5.93 17.45 -11.67
CA ARG A 146 6.98 18.11 -10.88
C ARG A 146 7.02 19.56 -11.33
N ALA A 147 6.67 20.49 -10.44
CA ALA A 147 6.86 21.90 -10.71
C ALA A 147 8.36 22.12 -10.88
N ASN A 148 8.79 22.33 -12.12
CA ASN A 148 10.13 22.83 -12.40
C ASN A 148 10.27 24.17 -11.66
N ALA A 149 11.03 24.17 -10.57
CA ALA A 149 11.50 25.37 -9.92
C ALA A 149 12.36 26.13 -10.93
N ARG A 150 11.73 27.03 -11.70
CA ARG A 150 12.43 28.02 -12.51
C ARG A 150 13.21 28.90 -11.54
N GLN A 151 14.52 28.71 -11.49
CA GLN A 151 15.43 29.64 -10.82
C GLN A 151 15.23 31.03 -11.45
N LYS A 152 14.71 31.97 -10.67
CA LYS A 152 14.65 33.39 -11.02
C LYS A 152 16.10 33.92 -11.02
N PRO A 153 16.58 34.59 -12.07
CA PRO A 153 17.90 35.19 -12.04
C PRO A 153 17.88 36.39 -11.07
N LEU A 154 18.84 36.43 -10.14
CA LEU A 154 19.08 37.58 -9.27
C LEU A 154 19.47 38.81 -10.11
N LYS A 155 18.65 39.86 -10.08
CA LYS A 155 19.03 41.18 -10.60
C LYS A 155 20.10 41.79 -9.68
N ARG A 156 21.32 41.93 -10.18
CA ARG A 156 22.38 42.76 -9.56
C ARG A 156 21.93 44.23 -9.57
N LYS A 157 21.98 44.89 -8.41
CA LYS A 157 21.82 46.35 -8.29
C LYS A 157 23.12 47.05 -8.72
N PRO A 158 23.09 48.19 -9.43
CA PRO A 158 24.29 48.98 -9.66
C PRO A 158 24.67 49.77 -8.41
N SER A 159 25.98 49.85 -8.16
CA SER A 159 26.61 50.75 -7.20
C SER A 159 26.51 52.19 -7.70
N HIS A 160 26.01 53.10 -6.86
CA HIS A 160 26.18 54.54 -7.09
C HIS A 160 27.46 55.01 -6.38
N SER A 161 28.34 55.62 -7.17
CA SER A 161 29.29 56.65 -6.72
C SER A 161 28.58 57.99 -6.66
#